data_AF-A0A1Y0V0R2-F1
#
_entry.id   AF-A0A1Y0V0R2-F1
#
_cell.length_a   1.000
_cell.length_b   1.000
_cell.length_c   1.000
_cell.angle_alpha   90.00
_cell.angle_beta   90.00
_cell.angle_gamma   90.00
#
_symmetry.space_group_name_H-M   'P 1'
#
loop_
_entity.id
_entity.type
_entity.pdbx_description
1 polymer ?
#
loop_
_entity_poly.entity_id
_entity_poly.type
_entity_poly.pdbx_seq_one_letter_code
_entity_poly.pdbx_strand_id
1 'polypeptide(L)'
;MSKLLNLTKYDILDLFPRLTNLGASSFGEDADLFGDTLAEAIEDAPQGHRLLFKLQTVNELKTLLACNDAEIEHVSKAVLGIIPTVEPEEPPNWAVFLA
;
A
#
# COMPACT_ATOMS: atom_id res chain seq x y z
N MET A 1 15.20 -14.27 -8.21
CA MET A 1 14.70 -13.82 -9.52
C MET A 1 13.60 -12.82 -9.25
N SER A 2 13.84 -11.57 -9.62
CA SER A 2 12.98 -10.41 -9.41
C SER A 2 11.78 -10.40 -10.36
N LYS A 3 10.93 -11.42 -10.28
CA LYS A 3 9.83 -11.63 -11.23
C LYS A 3 8.82 -10.49 -11.18
N LEU A 4 8.66 -9.85 -10.01
CA LEU A 4 7.74 -8.73 -9.80
C LEU A 4 8.25 -7.42 -10.41
N LEU A 5 9.58 -7.20 -10.48
CA LEU A 5 10.15 -5.98 -11.07
C LEU A 5 9.90 -5.85 -12.57
N ASN A 6 9.68 -6.97 -13.26
CA ASN A 6 9.40 -6.98 -14.70
C ASN A 6 7.91 -6.86 -15.02
N LEU A 7 7.04 -6.84 -14.00
CA LEU A 7 5.60 -6.75 -14.19
C LEU A 7 5.17 -5.31 -14.41
N THR A 8 4.21 -5.13 -15.30
CA THR A 8 3.57 -3.84 -15.49
C THR A 8 2.66 -3.52 -14.31
N LYS A 9 2.27 -2.25 -14.18
CA LYS A 9 1.29 -1.85 -13.17
C LYS A 9 0.01 -2.71 -13.24
N TYR A 10 -0.49 -3.00 -14.44
CA TYR A 10 -1.71 -3.80 -14.61
C TYR A 10 -1.53 -5.25 -14.14
N ASP A 11 -0.39 -5.87 -14.47
CA ASP A 11 -0.08 -7.22 -14.01
C ASP A 11 0.03 -7.30 -12.48
N ILE A 12 0.53 -6.24 -11.84
CA ILE A 12 0.62 -6.15 -10.38
C ILE A 12 -0.76 -5.99 -9.76
N LEU A 13 -1.63 -5.14 -10.33
CA LEU A 13 -3.01 -4.98 -9.83
C LEU A 13 -3.79 -6.30 -9.91
N ASP A 14 -3.55 -7.11 -10.94
CA ASP A 14 -4.16 -8.44 -11.09
C ASP A 14 -3.62 -9.48 -10.07
N LEU A 15 -2.38 -9.31 -9.60
CA LEU A 15 -1.78 -10.17 -8.55
C LEU A 15 -2.22 -9.79 -7.14
N PHE A 16 -2.57 -8.52 -6.92
CA PHE A 16 -2.98 -7.98 -5.63
C PHE A 16 -4.40 -7.37 -5.69
N PRO A 17 -5.42 -8.16 -6.09
CA PRO A 17 -6.75 -7.64 -6.31
C PRO A 17 -7.41 -7.16 -5.02
N ARG A 18 -7.08 -7.72 -3.84
CA ARG A 18 -7.69 -7.27 -2.57
C ARG A 18 -7.08 -5.99 -2.08
N LEU A 19 -5.76 -5.84 -2.15
CA LEU A 19 -5.10 -4.58 -1.84
C LEU A 19 -5.52 -3.46 -2.81
N THR A 20 -5.67 -3.80 -4.09
CA THR A 20 -6.20 -2.86 -5.09
C THR A 20 -7.64 -2.41 -4.78
N ASN A 21 -8.50 -3.34 -4.32
CA ASN A 21 -9.89 -3.03 -3.98
C ASN A 21 -10.04 -2.12 -2.74
N LEU A 22 -9.06 -2.14 -1.83
CA LEU A 22 -9.03 -1.19 -0.71
C LEU A 22 -8.74 0.23 -1.20
N GLY A 23 -7.93 0.36 -2.26
CA GLY A 23 -7.59 1.65 -2.86
C GLY A 23 -6.57 2.43 -2.03
N ALA A 24 -5.83 3.32 -2.70
CA ALA A 24 -4.75 4.11 -2.10
C ALA A 24 -5.17 4.87 -0.84
N SER A 25 -6.40 5.40 -0.81
CA SER A 25 -6.93 6.18 0.32
C SER A 25 -7.10 5.38 1.62
N SER A 26 -7.21 4.06 1.53
CA SER A 26 -7.39 3.21 2.72
C SER A 26 -6.09 2.88 3.45
N PHE A 27 -4.95 3.34 2.93
CA PHE A 27 -3.63 3.05 3.48
C PHE A 27 -2.88 4.30 3.93
N GLY A 28 -3.61 5.39 4.19
CA GLY A 28 -3.00 6.66 4.61
C GLY A 28 -2.29 7.39 3.46
N GLU A 29 -1.96 8.65 3.71
CA GLU A 29 -1.28 9.50 2.72
C GLU A 29 0.24 9.29 2.73
N ASP A 30 0.79 8.71 3.80
CA ASP A 30 2.21 8.51 4.03
C ASP A 30 2.54 7.17 4.72
N ALA A 31 3.84 6.88 4.82
CA ALA A 31 4.38 5.65 5.42
C ALA A 31 4.07 5.51 6.92
N ASP A 32 3.95 6.64 7.63
CA ASP A 32 3.72 6.65 9.08
C ASP A 32 2.28 6.27 9.40
N LEU A 33 1.32 6.74 8.60
CA LEU A 33 -0.09 6.39 8.72
C LEU A 33 -0.42 5.04 8.08
N PHE A 34 0.46 4.51 7.23
CA PHE A 34 0.25 3.25 6.51
C PHE A 34 -0.03 2.07 7.43
N GLY A 35 0.75 1.92 8.51
CA GLY A 35 0.60 0.80 9.43
C GLY A 35 -0.74 0.81 10.16
N ASP A 36 -1.13 1.97 10.67
CA ASP A 36 -2.36 2.15 11.45
C ASP A 36 -3.61 2.03 10.55
N THR A 37 -3.60 2.67 9.38
CA THR A 37 -4.70 2.58 8.42
C THR A 37 -4.82 1.21 7.77
N LEU A 38 -3.71 0.47 7.58
CA LEU A 38 -3.76 -0.92 7.12
C LEU A 38 -4.46 -1.83 8.13
N ALA A 39 -4.14 -1.67 9.42
CA ALA A 39 -4.79 -2.42 10.49
C ALA A 39 -6.29 -2.07 10.54
N GLU A 40 -6.63 -0.79 10.47
CA GLU A 40 -8.02 -0.31 10.41
C GLU A 40 -8.76 -0.81 9.17
N ALA A 41 -8.15 -0.81 7.99
CA ALA A 41 -8.75 -1.32 6.76
C ALA A 41 -9.01 -2.84 6.78
N ILE A 42 -8.24 -3.60 7.57
CA ILE A 42 -8.43 -5.05 7.73
C ILE A 42 -9.42 -5.36 8.85
N GLU A 43 -9.28 -4.69 9.99
CA GLU A 43 -10.10 -4.92 11.18
C GLU A 43 -11.46 -4.23 11.07
N ASP A 44 -11.45 -2.94 10.76
CA ASP A 44 -12.59 -2.02 10.85
C ASP A 44 -13.33 -1.80 9.53
N ALA A 45 -12.87 -2.37 8.39
CA ALA A 45 -13.68 -2.45 7.17
C ALA A 45 -15.08 -3.01 7.51
N PRO A 46 -16.11 -2.15 7.59
CA PRO A 46 -17.33 -2.48 8.31
C PRO A 46 -18.30 -3.13 7.34
N GLN A 47 -18.87 -4.28 7.73
CA GLN A 47 -20.06 -4.95 7.16
C GLN A 47 -20.08 -5.34 5.66
N GLY A 48 -19.18 -4.83 4.81
CA GLY A 48 -19.15 -5.10 3.36
C GLY A 48 -18.24 -6.25 2.94
N HIS A 49 -17.15 -6.50 3.68
CA HIS A 49 -16.14 -7.49 3.30
C HIS A 49 -16.26 -8.78 4.13
N ARG A 50 -16.54 -9.89 3.44
CA ARG A 50 -16.66 -11.23 4.04
C ARG A 50 -15.33 -11.69 4.64
N LEU A 51 -15.35 -12.63 5.58
CA LEU A 51 -14.16 -13.26 6.17
C LEU A 51 -13.11 -13.72 5.13
N LEU A 52 -13.57 -14.22 3.97
CA LEU A 52 -12.69 -14.61 2.86
C LEU A 52 -11.91 -13.44 2.27
N PHE A 53 -12.51 -12.24 2.19
CA PHE A 53 -11.81 -11.04 1.73
C PHE A 53 -10.66 -10.73 2.70
N LYS A 54 -10.94 -10.68 4.01
CA LYS A 54 -9.92 -10.41 5.04
C LYS A 54 -8.76 -11.42 4.99
N LEU A 55 -9.07 -12.71 4.88
CA LEU A 55 -8.06 -13.77 4.75
C LEU A 55 -7.20 -13.61 3.48
N GLN A 56 -7.81 -13.27 2.35
CA GLN A 56 -7.09 -13.05 1.09
C GLN A 56 -6.21 -11.80 1.17
N THR A 57 -6.71 -10.70 1.74
CA THR A 57 -5.92 -9.48 1.98
C THR A 57 -4.69 -9.78 2.84
N VAL A 58 -4.85 -10.53 3.94
CA VAL A 58 -3.72 -10.93 4.80
C VAL A 58 -2.70 -11.79 4.04
N ASN A 59 -3.16 -12.68 3.15
CA ASN A 59 -2.26 -13.51 2.36
C ASN A 59 -1.50 -12.70 1.29
N GLU A 60 -2.17 -11.73 0.66
CA GLU A 60 -1.55 -10.77 -0.24
C GLU A 60 -0.48 -9.93 0.48
N LEU A 61 -0.76 -9.45 1.70
CA LEU A 61 0.22 -8.72 2.52
C LEU A 61 1.42 -9.58 2.89
N LYS A 62 1.20 -10.84 3.29
CA LYS A 62 2.31 -11.78 3.53
C LYS A 62 3.16 -12.00 2.29
N THR A 63 2.54 -12.02 1.11
CA THR A 63 3.25 -12.14 -0.17
C THR A 63 4.09 -10.90 -0.45
N LEU A 64 3.54 -9.71 -0.21
CA LEU A 64 4.26 -8.43 -0.32
C LEU A 64 5.46 -8.37 0.64
N LEU A 65 5.26 -8.73 1.92
CA LEU A 65 6.31 -8.72 2.94
C LEU A 65 7.40 -9.77 2.74
N ALA A 66 7.17 -10.79 1.91
CA ALA A 66 8.17 -11.78 1.54
C ALA A 66 9.07 -11.33 0.36
N CYS A 67 8.75 -10.19 -0.27
CA CYS A 67 9.51 -9.63 -1.38
C CYS A 67 10.76 -8.89 -0.89
N ASN A 68 11.70 -8.63 -1.80
CA ASN A 68 12.84 -7.76 -1.49
C ASN A 68 12.46 -6.27 -1.57
N ASP A 69 13.29 -5.38 -1.02
CA ASP A 69 13.01 -3.94 -0.92
C ASP A 69 12.62 -3.29 -2.26
N ALA A 70 13.32 -3.63 -3.35
CA ALA A 70 13.01 -3.07 -4.68
C ALA A 70 11.66 -3.57 -5.21
N GLU A 71 11.31 -4.82 -4.93
CA GLU A 71 10.00 -5.38 -5.29
C GLU A 71 8.88 -4.75 -4.44
N ILE A 72 9.14 -4.52 -3.15
CA ILE A 72 8.21 -3.83 -2.25
C ILE A 72 7.95 -2.42 -2.76
N GLU A 73 8.97 -1.66 -3.11
CA GLU A 73 8.83 -0.30 -3.67
C GLU A 73 7.99 -0.33 -4.96
N HIS A 74 8.33 -1.20 -5.90
CA HIS A 74 7.64 -1.30 -7.19
C HIS A 74 6.16 -1.68 -7.05
N VAL A 75 5.88 -2.69 -6.22
CA VAL A 75 4.51 -3.16 -5.98
C VAL A 75 3.72 -2.14 -5.16
N SER A 76 4.31 -1.54 -4.13
CA SER A 76 3.64 -0.53 -3.30
C SER A 76 3.24 0.68 -4.13
N LYS A 77 4.13 1.17 -5.00
CA LYS A 77 3.80 2.26 -5.92
C LYS A 77 2.65 1.91 -6.87
N ALA A 78 2.59 0.66 -7.33
CA ALA A 78 1.54 0.21 -8.24
C ALA A 78 0.18 0.04 -7.55
N VAL A 79 0.16 -0.55 -6.35
CA VAL A 79 -1.05 -0.97 -5.63
C VAL A 79 -1.56 0.11 -4.68
N LEU A 80 -0.64 0.73 -3.93
CA LEU A 80 -0.95 1.69 -2.87
C LEU A 80 -0.82 3.14 -3.36
N GLY A 81 -0.12 3.38 -4.46
CA GLY A 81 0.14 4.72 -4.96
C GLY A 81 1.20 5.49 -4.16
N ILE A 82 1.72 4.90 -3.08
CA ILE A 82 2.79 5.43 -2.23
C ILE A 82 3.95 4.44 -2.16
N ILE A 83 5.14 4.94 -1.79
CA ILE A 83 6.30 4.11 -1.47
C ILE A 83 6.49 4.19 0.06
N PRO A 84 6.08 3.16 0.82
CA PRO A 84 6.11 3.19 2.29
C PRO A 84 7.53 3.14 2.87
N THR A 85 8.55 2.97 2.03
CA THR A 85 9.97 2.95 2.43
C THR A 85 10.67 4.29 2.23
N VAL A 86 9.99 5.28 1.64
CA VAL A 86 10.53 6.62 1.43
C VAL A 86 10.09 7.50 2.59
N GLU A 87 11.04 8.18 3.23
CA GLU A 87 10.72 9.18 4.26
C GLU A 87 9.82 10.26 3.63
N PRO A 88 8.74 10.69 4.32
CA PRO A 88 7.90 11.76 3.82
C PRO A 88 8.75 13.00 3.55
N GLU A 89 8.62 13.59 2.36
CA GLU A 89 9.27 14.88 2.09
C GLU A 89 8.79 15.89 3.14
N GLU A 90 9.72 16.55 3.83
CA GLU A 90 9.38 17.64 4.75
C GLU A 90 8.48 18.63 4.00
N PRO A 91 7.32 19.00 4.58
CA PRO A 91 6.42 19.92 3.92
C PRO A 91 7.20 21.20 3.58
N PRO A 92 7.05 21.76 2.36
CA PRO A 92 7.73 22.98 1.98
C PRO A 92 7.47 24.03 3.06
N ASN A 93 8.50 24.73 3.50
CA ASN A 93 8.41 25.70 4.58
C ASN A 93 7.38 26.80 4.26
N TRP A 94 6.12 26.58 4.64
CA TRP A 94 5.01 27.50 4.44
C TRP A 94 5.19 28.81 5.20
N ALA A 95 6.15 28.87 6.15
CA ALA A 95 6.47 30.11 6.86
C ALA A 95 7.12 31.18 5.96
N VAL A 96 7.54 30.84 4.73
CA VAL A 96 8.09 31.82 3.77
C VAL A 96 6.98 32.65 3.10
N PHE A 97 5.73 32.15 3.06
CA PHE A 97 4.62 32.89 2.44
C PHE A 97 3.98 33.95 3.35
N LEU A 98 4.40 34.05 4.62
CA LEU A 98 3.86 34.98 5.62
C LEU A 98 4.84 36.08 6.06
N ALA A 99 5.98 36.23 5.37
CA ALA A 99 6.94 37.33 5.57
C ALA A 99 6.78 38.40 4.47
#